data_AF-A0A7C7AGE8-F1
#
_entry.id   AF-A0A7C7AGE8-F1
#
_cell.length_a   1.000
_cell.length_b   1.000
_cell.length_c   1.000
_cell.angle_alpha   90.00
_cell.angle_beta   90.00
_cell.angle_gamma   90.00
#
_symmetry.space_group_name_H-M   'P 1'
#
loop_
_entity.id
_entity.type
_entity.pdbx_description
1 polymer ?
#
loop_
_entity_poly.entity_id
_entity_poly.type
_entity_poly.pdbx_seq_one_letter_code
_entity_poly.pdbx_strand_id
1 'polypeptide(L)'
;MRNKKLALFLTLAMIISMFPLNAFGTEFSDMPDNWSTKALESAVANGLLKGDNGRIMPNENLTRAQMATIVNRAFGTREKTSIDKFTDVKKDAWYFDEMAKAVQMKTFIGSGDKLYPDNSISREEAFIVLARAFKLSGGNANILDKFTDKNDISDWAREGISSLVAAGYISGSDGRINPKHNITRAEFAQVMYNLLKNYINKEGTYTEDYDGNLMINVPNVTLKGLTVTGDLIIGDGVGDGEVILDDVTVTGRVLVRGGGENSIKIIGNS
;
A
#
# COMPACT_ATOMS: atom_id res chain seq x y z
N MET A 1 49.00 6.63 39.66
CA MET A 1 48.54 6.54 38.24
C MET A 1 47.80 5.25 37.88
N ARG A 2 47.75 4.22 38.74
CA ARG A 2 47.18 2.89 38.41
C ARG A 2 45.64 2.81 38.48
N ASN A 3 44.97 3.71 39.21
CA ASN A 3 43.52 3.66 39.43
C ASN A 3 42.70 4.52 38.44
N LYS A 4 43.33 5.46 37.72
CA LYS A 4 42.65 6.29 36.71
C LYS A 4 42.43 5.54 35.38
N LYS A 5 43.30 4.57 35.05
CA LYS A 5 43.12 3.71 33.87
C LYS A 5 42.02 2.66 34.05
N LEU A 6 41.74 2.25 35.29
CA LEU A 6 40.68 1.29 35.62
C LEU A 6 39.28 1.94 35.52
N ALA A 7 39.14 3.20 35.94
CA ALA A 7 37.90 3.96 35.81
C ALA A 7 37.55 4.28 34.34
N LEU A 8 38.55 4.59 33.51
CA LEU A 8 38.34 4.87 32.08
C LEU A 8 37.89 3.63 31.29
N PHE A 9 38.30 2.43 31.73
CA PHE A 9 37.92 1.16 31.09
C PHE A 9 36.48 0.73 31.45
N LEU A 10 36.02 1.04 32.67
CA LEU A 10 34.64 0.79 33.11
C LEU A 10 33.62 1.71 32.46
N THR A 11 33.97 2.97 32.18
CA THR A 11 33.08 3.91 31.48
C THR A 11 32.91 3.57 29.99
N LEU A 12 33.95 3.00 29.35
CA LEU A 12 33.87 2.56 27.95
C LEU A 12 32.99 1.30 27.79
N ALA A 13 32.97 0.43 28.80
CA ALA A 13 32.14 -0.79 28.81
C ALA A 13 30.64 -0.49 28.97
N MET A 14 30.25 0.59 29.67
CA MET A 14 28.84 0.97 29.85
C MET A 14 28.22 1.70 28.64
N ILE A 15 29.03 2.30 27.77
CA ILE A 15 28.52 2.98 26.55
C ILE A 15 28.18 1.96 25.46
N ILE A 16 28.85 0.81 25.43
CA ILE A 16 28.60 -0.24 24.42
C ILE A 16 27.27 -0.97 24.71
N SER A 17 26.77 -0.97 25.95
CA SER A 17 25.49 -1.60 26.31
C SER A 17 24.24 -0.74 26.06
N MET A 18 24.39 0.51 25.59
CA MET A 18 23.26 1.41 25.29
C MET A 18 22.89 1.45 23.80
N PHE A 19 23.60 0.73 22.94
CA PHE A 19 23.08 0.46 21.61
C PHE A 19 22.01 -0.62 21.72
N PRO A 20 20.74 -0.34 21.36
CA PRO A 20 19.84 -1.43 21.07
C PRO A 20 20.50 -2.25 19.95
N LEU A 21 20.87 -3.48 20.28
CA LEU A 21 21.01 -4.52 19.27
C LEU A 21 19.60 -4.66 18.68
N ASN A 22 19.31 -3.89 17.64
CA ASN A 22 18.26 -4.25 16.70
C ASN A 22 18.75 -5.54 16.02
N ALA A 23 18.55 -6.66 16.72
CA ALA A 23 18.52 -7.95 16.09
C ALA A 23 17.31 -7.88 15.14
N PHE A 24 17.54 -7.47 13.89
CA PHE A 24 16.67 -7.81 12.77
C PHE A 24 16.83 -9.32 12.53
N GLY A 25 16.43 -10.11 13.53
CA GLY A 25 16.17 -11.53 13.35
C GLY A 25 15.00 -11.64 12.41
N THR A 26 15.12 -12.52 11.42
CA THR A 26 14.09 -12.87 10.45
C THR A 26 12.70 -12.86 11.11
N GLU A 27 11.91 -11.81 10.85
CA GLU A 27 10.58 -11.66 11.47
C GLU A 27 9.64 -12.80 11.05
N PHE A 28 9.93 -13.40 9.89
CA PHE A 28 9.23 -14.56 9.36
C PHE A 28 10.22 -15.63 8.87
N SER A 29 9.94 -16.88 9.22
CA SER A 29 10.78 -18.04 8.88
C SER A 29 10.71 -18.43 7.40
N ASP A 30 9.68 -17.99 6.68
CA ASP A 30 9.47 -18.23 5.26
C ASP A 30 9.59 -16.95 4.41
N MET A 31 10.29 -15.92 4.91
CA MET A 31 10.66 -14.77 4.10
C MET A 31 11.59 -15.24 2.97
N PRO A 32 11.24 -15.02 1.69
CA PRO A 32 12.08 -15.44 0.58
C PRO A 32 13.34 -14.56 0.49
N ASP A 33 14.38 -15.07 -0.18
CA ASP A 33 15.55 -14.31 -0.64
C ASP A 33 15.54 -14.26 -2.17
N ASN A 34 14.66 -13.40 -2.73
CA ASN A 34 14.44 -13.27 -4.17
C ASN A 34 13.82 -11.91 -4.54
N TRP A 35 13.25 -11.81 -5.74
CA TRP A 35 12.61 -10.59 -6.26
C TRP A 35 11.56 -9.98 -5.32
N SER A 36 10.87 -10.78 -4.51
CA SER A 36 9.75 -10.34 -3.67
C SER A 36 10.16 -9.87 -2.26
N THR A 37 11.41 -10.11 -1.84
CA THR A 37 11.86 -9.87 -0.46
C THR A 37 11.63 -8.43 -0.03
N LYS A 38 12.16 -7.45 -0.78
CA LYS A 38 12.03 -6.02 -0.45
C LYS A 38 10.58 -5.56 -0.39
N ALA A 39 9.75 -6.08 -1.29
CA ALA A 39 8.34 -5.73 -1.35
C ALA A 39 7.58 -6.28 -0.13
N LEU A 40 7.86 -7.52 0.28
CA LEU A 40 7.30 -8.13 1.47
C LEU A 40 7.76 -7.41 2.76
N GLU A 41 9.05 -7.10 2.87
CA GLU A 41 9.61 -6.33 3.99
C GLU A 41 8.95 -4.95 4.09
N SER A 42 8.81 -4.23 2.98
CA SER A 42 8.12 -2.95 2.95
C SER A 42 6.65 -3.09 3.34
N ALA A 43 5.95 -4.11 2.85
CA ALA A 43 4.56 -4.37 3.20
C ALA A 43 4.39 -4.68 4.70
N VAL A 44 5.33 -5.39 5.32
CA VAL A 44 5.33 -5.67 6.76
C VAL A 44 5.64 -4.41 7.57
N ALA A 45 6.71 -3.69 7.22
CA ALA A 45 7.15 -2.49 7.91
C ALA A 45 6.08 -1.39 7.93
N ASN A 46 5.26 -1.33 6.88
CA ASN A 46 4.15 -0.39 6.76
C ASN A 46 2.79 -0.97 7.23
N GLY A 47 2.79 -2.14 7.87
CA GLY A 47 1.62 -2.77 8.46
C GLY A 47 0.57 -3.28 7.48
N LEU A 48 0.91 -3.35 6.18
CA LEU A 48 0.02 -3.80 5.12
C LEU A 48 -0.22 -5.30 5.24
N LEU A 49 0.87 -6.06 5.24
CA LEU A 49 0.86 -7.51 5.45
C LEU A 49 1.21 -7.84 6.89
N LYS A 50 0.46 -8.80 7.43
CA LYS A 50 0.76 -9.43 8.71
C LYS A 50 0.94 -10.92 8.45
N GLY A 51 1.95 -11.51 9.06
CA GLY A 51 2.10 -12.95 9.09
C GLY A 51 1.24 -13.59 10.16
N ASP A 52 1.29 -14.91 10.21
CA ASP A 52 0.68 -15.73 11.23
C ASP A 52 1.69 -16.79 11.69
N ASN A 53 1.77 -17.05 13.00
CA ASN A 53 2.67 -18.04 13.58
C ASN A 53 4.13 -17.97 13.07
N GLY A 54 4.68 -16.76 12.95
CA GLY A 54 6.07 -16.54 12.48
C GLY A 54 6.28 -16.85 10.99
N ARG A 55 5.21 -16.84 10.18
CA ARG A 55 5.25 -17.01 8.72
C ARG A 55 4.49 -15.92 7.98
N ILE A 56 5.04 -15.41 6.88
CA ILE A 56 4.40 -14.41 6.01
C ILE A 56 3.63 -15.06 4.86
N MET A 57 3.86 -16.34 4.58
CA MET A 57 3.14 -17.16 3.59
C MET A 57 3.16 -16.52 2.19
N PRO A 58 4.33 -16.24 1.60
CA PRO A 58 4.45 -15.42 0.39
C PRO A 58 3.71 -15.99 -0.83
N ASN A 59 3.62 -17.32 -0.93
CA ASN A 59 3.03 -18.03 -2.07
C ASN A 59 1.53 -18.34 -1.90
N GLU A 60 0.93 -18.03 -0.75
CA GLU A 60 -0.50 -18.22 -0.55
C GLU A 60 -1.30 -17.19 -1.34
N ASN A 61 -2.43 -17.63 -1.89
CA ASN A 61 -3.35 -16.75 -2.61
C ASN A 61 -4.06 -15.82 -1.64
N LEU A 62 -4.26 -14.57 -2.04
CA LEU A 62 -5.10 -13.65 -1.29
C LEU A 62 -6.57 -13.93 -1.57
N THR A 63 -7.37 -13.91 -0.51
CA THR A 63 -8.82 -13.77 -0.64
C THR A 63 -9.20 -12.32 -0.91
N ARG A 64 -10.40 -12.10 -1.45
CA ARG A 64 -10.98 -10.78 -1.68
C ARG A 64 -11.05 -9.96 -0.38
N ALA A 65 -11.45 -10.57 0.73
CA ALA A 65 -11.47 -9.96 2.05
C ALA A 65 -10.08 -9.55 2.57
N GLN A 66 -9.08 -10.42 2.40
CA GLN A 66 -7.70 -10.08 2.79
C GLN A 66 -7.16 -8.93 1.95
N MET A 67 -7.41 -8.91 0.65
CA MET A 67 -7.01 -7.79 -0.20
C MET A 67 -7.69 -6.48 0.21
N ALA A 68 -9.01 -6.49 0.42
CA ALA A 68 -9.74 -5.34 0.91
C ALA A 68 -9.10 -4.79 2.20
N THR A 69 -8.78 -5.67 3.14
CA THR A 69 -8.11 -5.31 4.39
C THR A 69 -6.76 -4.63 4.17
N ILE A 70 -5.92 -5.16 3.26
CA ILE A 70 -4.60 -4.59 2.99
C ILE A 70 -4.72 -3.20 2.34
N VAL A 71 -5.64 -3.05 1.38
CA VAL A 71 -5.88 -1.76 0.71
C VAL A 71 -6.41 -0.73 1.72
N ASN A 72 -7.38 -1.10 2.56
CA ASN A 72 -7.90 -0.20 3.60
C ASN A 72 -6.79 0.25 4.55
N ARG A 73 -5.86 -0.63 4.93
CA ARG A 73 -4.70 -0.25 5.77
C ARG A 73 -3.77 0.73 5.06
N ALA A 74 -3.46 0.48 3.78
CA ALA A 74 -2.59 1.36 3.01
C ALA A 74 -3.13 2.80 2.97
N PHE A 75 -4.44 2.93 2.74
CA PHE A 75 -5.13 4.22 2.67
C PHE A 75 -5.58 4.77 4.04
N GLY A 76 -5.44 4.00 5.13
CA GLY A 76 -5.90 4.39 6.46
C GLY A 76 -7.41 4.50 6.60
N THR A 77 -8.19 3.82 5.76
CA THR A 77 -9.64 3.97 5.64
C THR A 77 -10.39 3.61 6.92
N ARG A 78 -11.26 4.55 7.36
CA ARG A 78 -12.09 4.41 8.56
C ARG A 78 -13.58 4.37 8.23
N GLU A 79 -13.99 5.17 7.24
CA GLU A 79 -15.38 5.30 6.82
C GLU A 79 -15.94 3.99 6.25
N LYS A 80 -17.20 3.71 6.59
CA LYS A 80 -17.93 2.51 6.20
C LYS A 80 -19.26 2.90 5.57
N THR A 81 -19.79 2.02 4.74
CA THR A 81 -21.16 2.10 4.26
C THR A 81 -21.93 0.86 4.66
N SER A 82 -23.27 0.92 4.67
CA SER A 82 -24.07 -0.28 4.88
C SER A 82 -23.86 -1.24 3.71
N ILE A 83 -23.58 -2.50 4.06
CA ILE A 83 -23.42 -3.62 3.15
C ILE A 83 -24.49 -4.69 3.38
N ASP A 84 -25.59 -4.37 4.06
CA ASP A 84 -26.67 -5.31 4.41
C ASP A 84 -27.32 -5.99 3.19
N LYS A 85 -27.19 -5.37 2.01
CA LYS A 85 -27.65 -5.95 0.74
C LYS A 85 -26.82 -7.16 0.27
N PHE A 86 -25.62 -7.35 0.82
CA PHE A 86 -24.73 -8.42 0.40
C PHE A 86 -24.93 -9.65 1.31
N THR A 87 -25.51 -10.71 0.74
CA THR A 87 -26.00 -11.87 1.50
C THR A 87 -24.89 -12.80 1.97
N ASP A 88 -23.70 -12.68 1.39
CA ASP A 88 -22.52 -13.50 1.68
C ASP A 88 -21.53 -12.85 2.67
N VAL A 89 -21.87 -11.69 3.24
CA VAL A 89 -21.05 -11.05 4.29
C VAL A 89 -21.83 -11.04 5.60
N LYS A 90 -21.47 -11.95 6.51
CA LYS A 90 -22.08 -12.02 7.84
C LYS A 90 -21.56 -10.89 8.73
N LYS A 91 -22.45 -10.32 9.57
CA LYS A 91 -22.12 -9.19 10.48
C LYS A 91 -21.03 -9.51 11.50
N ASP A 92 -20.88 -10.77 11.86
CA ASP A 92 -19.89 -11.28 12.81
C ASP A 92 -18.60 -11.78 12.13
N ALA A 93 -18.52 -11.76 10.80
CA ALA A 93 -17.30 -12.12 10.10
C ALA A 93 -16.19 -11.09 10.36
N TRP A 94 -14.95 -11.57 10.56
CA TRP A 94 -13.79 -10.71 10.83
C TRP A 94 -13.57 -9.63 9.76
N TYR A 95 -13.99 -9.90 8.52
CA TYR A 95 -13.84 -9.01 7.38
C TYR A 95 -15.05 -8.10 7.14
N PHE A 96 -16.13 -8.19 7.93
CA PHE A 96 -17.36 -7.42 7.67
C PHE A 96 -17.08 -5.93 7.53
N ASP A 97 -16.36 -5.37 8.50
CA ASP A 97 -15.95 -3.98 8.51
C ASP A 97 -15.00 -3.62 7.36
N GLU A 98 -14.11 -4.53 7.00
CA GLU A 98 -13.14 -4.30 5.92
C GLU A 98 -13.82 -4.29 4.55
N MET A 99 -14.83 -5.13 4.36
CA MET A 99 -15.66 -5.11 3.15
C MET A 99 -16.54 -3.85 3.10
N ALA A 100 -17.09 -3.41 4.24
CA ALA A 100 -17.87 -2.17 4.32
C ALA A 100 -17.04 -0.93 3.95
N LYS A 101 -15.79 -0.86 4.43
CA LYS A 101 -14.80 0.16 4.04
C LYS A 101 -14.47 0.09 2.55
N ALA A 102 -14.18 -1.09 2.02
CA ALA A 102 -13.79 -1.26 0.63
C ALA A 102 -14.92 -0.88 -0.36
N VAL A 103 -16.17 -1.16 0.00
CA VAL A 103 -17.34 -0.69 -0.76
C VAL A 103 -17.49 0.83 -0.65
N GLN A 104 -17.29 1.41 0.55
CA GLN A 104 -17.29 2.86 0.75
C GLN A 104 -16.22 3.56 -0.09
N MET A 105 -15.01 3.00 -0.17
CA MET A 105 -13.92 3.49 -1.02
C MET A 105 -14.18 3.33 -2.52
N LYS A 106 -15.21 2.56 -2.89
CA LYS A 106 -15.52 2.12 -4.25
C LYS A 106 -14.40 1.29 -4.90
N THR A 107 -13.57 0.63 -4.10
CA THR A 107 -12.50 -0.26 -4.60
C THR A 107 -13.08 -1.65 -4.90
N PHE A 108 -13.98 -2.12 -4.05
CA PHE A 108 -14.77 -3.33 -4.27
C PHE A 108 -16.19 -3.00 -4.69
N ILE A 109 -16.63 -3.65 -5.77
CA ILE A 109 -17.99 -3.59 -6.28
C ILE A 109 -18.50 -5.02 -6.33
N GLY A 110 -19.66 -5.26 -5.72
CA GLY A 110 -20.28 -6.59 -5.71
C GLY A 110 -20.90 -6.96 -7.06
N SER A 111 -21.19 -8.24 -7.22
CA SER A 111 -21.94 -8.77 -8.37
C SER A 111 -23.31 -9.23 -7.88
N GLY A 112 -24.34 -8.46 -8.22
CA GLY A 112 -25.67 -8.63 -7.63
C GLY A 112 -25.64 -8.37 -6.12
N ASP A 113 -26.07 -9.37 -5.35
CA ASP A 113 -26.16 -9.37 -3.88
C ASP A 113 -24.95 -10.03 -3.21
N LYS A 114 -23.81 -10.18 -3.91
CA LYS A 114 -22.61 -10.84 -3.36
C LYS A 114 -21.32 -10.05 -3.54
N LEU A 115 -20.42 -10.19 -2.57
CA LEU A 115 -19.07 -9.62 -2.60
C LEU A 115 -17.95 -10.66 -2.75
N TYR A 116 -18.26 -11.93 -2.48
CA TYR A 116 -17.38 -13.10 -2.49
C TYR A 116 -16.14 -12.95 -1.60
N PRO A 117 -16.27 -12.53 -0.33
CA PRO A 117 -15.12 -12.18 0.52
C PRO A 117 -14.10 -13.31 0.67
N ASP A 118 -14.55 -14.56 0.76
CA ASP A 118 -13.71 -15.74 1.00
C ASP A 118 -13.08 -16.33 -0.28
N ASN A 119 -13.50 -15.88 -1.46
CA ASN A 119 -12.90 -16.36 -2.71
C ASN A 119 -11.49 -15.80 -2.86
N SER A 120 -10.58 -16.63 -3.39
CA SER A 120 -9.31 -16.14 -3.94
C SER A 120 -9.57 -15.09 -5.01
N ILE A 121 -8.78 -14.02 -5.00
CA ILE A 121 -8.91 -12.92 -5.95
C ILE A 121 -7.98 -13.13 -7.15
N SER A 122 -8.54 -12.97 -8.35
CA SER A 122 -7.74 -13.06 -9.56
C SER A 122 -6.86 -11.83 -9.75
N ARG A 123 -5.83 -11.93 -10.58
CA ARG A 123 -4.94 -10.82 -10.89
C ARG A 123 -5.68 -9.66 -11.56
N GLU A 124 -6.59 -9.92 -12.50
CA GLU A 124 -7.38 -8.84 -13.12
C GLU A 124 -8.32 -8.14 -12.12
N GLU A 125 -8.90 -8.88 -11.17
CA GLU A 125 -9.71 -8.29 -10.11
C GLU A 125 -8.86 -7.43 -9.17
N ALA A 126 -7.70 -7.95 -8.74
CA ALA A 126 -6.75 -7.22 -7.90
C ALA A 126 -6.29 -5.92 -8.54
N PHE A 127 -5.96 -5.96 -9.84
CA PHE A 127 -5.52 -4.79 -10.58
C PHE A 127 -6.63 -3.75 -10.68
N ILE A 128 -7.87 -4.18 -10.85
CA ILE A 128 -9.00 -3.25 -10.90
C ILE A 128 -9.29 -2.62 -9.54
N VAL A 129 -9.14 -3.37 -8.44
CA VAL A 129 -9.20 -2.82 -7.08
C VAL A 129 -8.17 -1.71 -6.91
N LEU A 130 -6.92 -1.94 -7.33
CA LEU A 130 -5.84 -0.95 -7.24
C LEU A 130 -6.06 0.24 -8.17
N ALA A 131 -6.45 0.02 -9.42
CA ALA A 131 -6.76 1.11 -10.35
C ALA A 131 -7.84 2.05 -9.79
N ARG A 132 -8.88 1.50 -9.15
CA ARG A 132 -9.92 2.29 -8.47
C ARG A 132 -9.41 3.01 -7.23
N ALA A 133 -8.56 2.36 -6.43
CA ALA A 133 -7.99 2.95 -5.22
C ALA A 133 -7.14 4.20 -5.56
N PHE A 134 -6.28 4.06 -6.57
CA PHE A 134 -5.34 5.10 -7.04
C PHE A 134 -5.91 6.02 -8.13
N LYS A 135 -7.21 5.89 -8.46
CA LYS A 135 -7.89 6.66 -9.51
C LYS A 135 -7.07 6.69 -10.82
N LEU A 136 -6.57 5.53 -11.22
CA LEU A 136 -5.86 5.35 -12.48
C LEU A 136 -6.88 5.10 -13.58
N SER A 137 -6.80 5.89 -14.65
CA SER A 137 -7.70 5.83 -15.80
C SER A 137 -7.00 6.33 -17.05
N GLY A 138 -7.61 6.11 -18.22
CA GLY A 138 -7.10 6.68 -19.49
C GLY A 138 -5.90 5.96 -20.07
N GLY A 139 -5.52 4.79 -19.54
CA GLY A 139 -4.49 3.95 -20.14
C GLY A 139 -4.88 3.47 -21.54
N ASN A 140 -4.04 3.72 -22.53
CA ASN A 140 -4.25 3.25 -23.90
C ASN A 140 -4.17 1.72 -23.96
N ALA A 141 -5.25 1.05 -24.36
CA ALA A 141 -5.33 -0.41 -24.43
C ALA A 141 -4.27 -1.05 -25.34
N ASN A 142 -3.73 -0.32 -26.33
CA ASN A 142 -2.66 -0.81 -27.20
C ASN A 142 -1.39 -1.18 -26.41
N ILE A 143 -1.19 -0.63 -25.21
CA ILE A 143 -0.05 -1.02 -24.37
C ILE A 143 -0.10 -2.49 -23.95
N LEU A 144 -1.28 -3.10 -24.01
CA LEU A 144 -1.48 -4.51 -23.70
C LEU A 144 -1.03 -5.43 -24.84
N ASP A 145 -0.74 -4.89 -26.03
CA ASP A 145 -0.33 -5.69 -27.20
C ASP A 145 0.99 -6.43 -27.01
N LYS A 146 1.80 -5.99 -26.04
CA LYS A 146 3.03 -6.67 -25.63
C LYS A 146 2.78 -7.98 -24.85
N PHE A 147 1.55 -8.23 -24.40
CA PHE A 147 1.21 -9.43 -23.64
C PHE A 147 0.53 -10.48 -24.53
N THR A 148 1.04 -11.70 -24.46
CA THR A 148 0.55 -12.83 -25.28
C THR A 148 -0.86 -13.29 -24.90
N ASP A 149 -1.30 -13.00 -23.67
CA ASP A 149 -2.58 -13.38 -23.09
C ASP A 149 -3.55 -12.19 -22.95
N LYS A 150 -3.31 -11.09 -23.68
CA LYS A 150 -4.16 -9.88 -23.63
C LYS A 150 -5.65 -10.14 -23.96
N ASN A 151 -5.94 -11.23 -24.65
CA ASN A 151 -7.31 -11.63 -25.01
C ASN A 151 -8.04 -12.32 -23.84
N ASP A 152 -7.31 -12.80 -22.84
CA ASP A 152 -7.89 -13.40 -21.63
C ASP A 152 -8.30 -12.33 -20.60
N ILE A 153 -7.90 -11.07 -20.81
CA ILE A 153 -8.31 -9.94 -19.98
C ILE A 153 -9.78 -9.65 -20.25
N SER A 154 -10.60 -9.69 -19.20
CA SER A 154 -12.00 -9.33 -19.32
C SER A 154 -12.17 -7.84 -19.66
N ASP A 155 -13.19 -7.51 -20.45
CA ASP A 155 -13.39 -6.14 -20.95
C ASP A 155 -13.51 -5.09 -19.84
N TRP A 156 -14.19 -5.44 -18.75
CA TRP A 156 -14.32 -4.56 -17.57
C TRP A 156 -12.98 -4.29 -16.87
N ALA A 157 -11.95 -5.11 -17.11
CA ALA A 157 -10.63 -4.98 -16.52
C ALA A 157 -9.63 -4.26 -17.44
N ARG A 158 -9.92 -4.14 -18.74
CA ARG A 158 -8.97 -3.67 -19.76
C ARG A 158 -8.39 -2.29 -19.44
N GLU A 159 -9.25 -1.31 -19.14
CA GLU A 159 -8.79 0.07 -18.90
C GLU A 159 -7.95 0.19 -17.62
N GLY A 160 -8.36 -0.46 -16.53
CA GLY A 160 -7.60 -0.41 -15.29
C GLY A 160 -6.23 -1.06 -15.42
N ILE A 161 -6.16 -2.21 -16.11
CA ILE A 161 -4.90 -2.91 -16.36
C ILE A 161 -4.01 -2.10 -17.31
N SER A 162 -4.55 -1.54 -18.41
CA SER A 162 -3.76 -0.71 -19.30
C SER A 162 -3.20 0.52 -18.59
N SER A 163 -3.97 1.13 -17.68
CA SER A 163 -3.53 2.29 -16.89
C SER A 163 -2.39 1.92 -15.93
N LEU A 164 -2.48 0.78 -15.24
CA LEU A 164 -1.42 0.28 -14.36
C LEU A 164 -0.15 -0.09 -15.11
N VAL A 165 -0.28 -0.68 -16.30
CA VAL A 165 0.87 -1.01 -17.17
C VAL A 165 1.50 0.27 -17.73
N ALA A 166 0.69 1.26 -18.13
CA ALA A 166 1.18 2.53 -18.66
C ALA A 166 1.93 3.35 -17.62
N ALA A 167 1.46 3.33 -16.38
CA ALA A 167 2.15 3.96 -15.26
C ALA A 167 3.37 3.15 -14.74
N GLY A 168 3.66 1.98 -15.32
CA GLY A 168 4.82 1.17 -14.96
C GLY A 168 4.67 0.38 -13.66
N TYR A 169 3.47 0.35 -13.06
CA TYR A 169 3.24 -0.35 -11.80
C TYR A 169 3.12 -1.87 -11.97
N ILE A 170 2.76 -2.32 -13.18
CA ILE A 170 2.68 -3.74 -13.52
C ILE A 170 3.44 -4.01 -14.82
N SER A 171 4.37 -4.95 -14.75
CA SER A 171 5.19 -5.37 -15.90
C SER A 171 4.76 -6.71 -16.51
N GLY A 172 3.89 -7.46 -15.83
CA GLY A 172 3.60 -8.86 -16.15
C GLY A 172 4.74 -9.80 -15.78
N SER A 173 4.65 -11.06 -16.21
CA SER A 173 5.65 -12.10 -16.03
C SER A 173 5.70 -12.93 -17.31
N ASP A 174 6.91 -13.16 -17.85
CA ASP A 174 7.14 -13.95 -19.07
C ASP A 174 6.27 -13.52 -20.27
N GLY A 175 6.12 -12.20 -20.47
CA GLY A 175 5.31 -11.64 -21.54
C GLY A 175 3.80 -11.87 -21.38
N ARG A 176 3.33 -12.10 -20.15
CA ARG A 176 1.92 -12.35 -19.80
C ARG A 176 1.45 -11.50 -18.63
N ILE A 177 0.15 -11.22 -18.58
CA ILE A 177 -0.52 -10.62 -17.41
C ILE A 177 -0.98 -11.69 -16.41
N ASN A 178 -1.34 -12.87 -16.92
CA ASN A 178 -2.02 -13.98 -16.26
C ASN A 178 -3.33 -13.54 -15.58
N PRO A 179 -4.28 -12.91 -16.30
CA PRO A 179 -5.41 -12.21 -15.69
C PRO A 179 -6.32 -13.12 -14.85
N LYS A 180 -6.44 -14.39 -15.23
CA LYS A 180 -7.31 -15.37 -14.56
C LYS A 180 -6.64 -16.12 -13.40
N HIS A 181 -5.33 -15.97 -13.22
CA HIS A 181 -4.64 -16.60 -12.09
C HIS A 181 -4.95 -15.86 -10.80
N ASN A 182 -5.01 -16.59 -9.69
CA ASN A 182 -5.12 -15.97 -8.38
C ASN A 182 -3.80 -15.28 -8.02
N ILE A 183 -3.88 -14.11 -7.38
CA ILE A 183 -2.70 -13.36 -6.98
C ILE A 183 -2.18 -13.85 -5.62
N THR A 184 -0.87 -14.05 -5.53
CA THR A 184 -0.22 -14.43 -4.27
C THR A 184 0.06 -13.20 -3.41
N ARG A 185 0.35 -13.44 -2.13
CA ARG A 185 0.78 -12.40 -1.18
C ARG A 185 2.05 -11.68 -1.64
N ALA A 186 3.04 -12.41 -2.16
CA ALA A 186 4.27 -11.84 -2.70
C ALA A 186 4.04 -10.99 -3.96
N GLU A 187 3.22 -11.47 -4.89
CA GLU A 187 2.88 -10.72 -6.10
C GLU A 187 2.13 -9.43 -5.76
N PHE A 188 1.15 -9.50 -4.85
CA PHE A 188 0.41 -8.31 -4.44
C PHE A 188 1.30 -7.31 -3.70
N ALA A 189 2.18 -7.78 -2.81
CA ALA A 189 3.16 -6.93 -2.14
C ALA A 189 4.05 -6.21 -3.15
N GLN A 190 4.50 -6.90 -4.19
CA GLN A 190 5.33 -6.29 -5.25
C GLN A 190 4.58 -5.21 -6.04
N VAL A 191 3.32 -5.44 -6.39
CA VAL A 191 2.52 -4.42 -7.08
C VAL A 191 2.29 -3.21 -6.17
N MET A 192 2.01 -3.44 -4.88
CA MET A 192 1.91 -2.36 -3.89
C MET A 192 3.23 -1.59 -3.73
N TYR A 193 4.36 -2.28 -3.71
CA TYR A 193 5.69 -1.66 -3.61
C TYR A 193 6.01 -0.80 -4.84
N ASN A 194 5.59 -1.22 -6.03
CA ASN A 194 5.71 -0.42 -7.25
C ASN A 194 4.80 0.82 -7.21
N LEU A 195 3.59 0.69 -6.64
CA LEU A 195 2.61 1.77 -6.52
C LEU A 195 2.96 2.77 -5.42
N LEU A 196 3.54 2.32 -4.32
CA LEU A 196 3.79 3.11 -3.11
C LEU A 196 5.10 2.67 -2.50
N LYS A 197 6.14 3.46 -2.76
CA LYS A 197 7.47 3.25 -2.21
C LYS A 197 7.61 3.84 -0.81
N ASN A 198 6.90 4.94 -0.55
CA ASN A 198 7.02 5.72 0.68
C ASN A 198 5.67 5.86 1.40
N TYR A 199 5.71 5.85 2.73
CA TYR A 199 4.53 6.04 3.59
C TYR A 199 4.87 6.99 4.74
N ILE A 200 3.97 7.94 4.97
CA ILE A 200 3.89 8.75 6.18
C ILE A 200 2.65 8.27 6.95
N ASN A 201 2.92 7.54 8.03
CA ASN A 201 1.93 6.95 8.92
C ASN A 201 2.04 7.49 10.36
N LYS A 202 2.77 8.59 10.53
CA LYS A 202 2.91 9.33 11.78
C LYS A 202 2.78 10.83 11.50
N GLU A 203 2.12 11.53 12.41
CA GLU A 203 2.03 12.99 12.34
C GLU A 203 3.41 13.65 12.50
N GLY A 204 3.58 14.83 11.91
CA GLY A 204 4.81 15.60 12.03
C GLY A 204 5.17 16.39 10.77
N THR A 205 6.34 17.02 10.84
CA THR A 205 6.93 17.78 9.74
C THR A 205 8.03 16.96 9.08
N TYR A 206 7.99 16.89 7.76
CA TYR A 206 8.93 16.18 6.91
C TYR A 206 9.59 17.16 5.96
N THR A 207 10.92 17.05 5.81
CA THR A 207 11.75 18.00 5.03
C THR A 207 12.70 17.29 4.06
N GLU A 208 12.63 15.96 3.97
CA GLU A 208 13.50 15.16 3.12
C GLU A 208 12.76 14.80 1.82
N ASP A 209 13.48 14.80 0.70
CA ASP A 209 12.94 14.39 -0.59
C ASP A 209 12.52 12.92 -0.59
N TYR A 210 11.46 12.62 -1.35
CA TYR A 210 10.95 11.26 -1.53
C TYR A 210 11.11 10.81 -2.97
N ASP A 211 11.84 9.70 -3.15
CA ASP A 211 11.93 9.05 -4.44
C ASP A 211 10.75 8.09 -4.69
N GLY A 212 9.95 8.35 -5.73
CA GLY A 212 8.75 7.59 -6.06
C GLY A 212 7.50 8.04 -5.29
N ASN A 213 6.39 7.33 -5.52
CA ASN A 213 5.10 7.69 -4.95
C ASN A 213 5.09 7.68 -3.40
N LEU A 214 4.42 8.68 -2.82
CA LEU A 214 4.31 8.89 -1.37
C LEU A 214 2.84 8.82 -0.92
N MET A 215 2.55 7.98 0.08
CA MET A 215 1.26 7.94 0.78
C MET A 215 1.33 8.70 2.11
N ILE A 216 0.40 9.62 2.35
CA ILE A 216 0.08 10.17 3.66
C ILE A 216 -1.25 9.58 4.12
N ASN A 217 -1.26 8.80 5.19
CA ASN A 217 -2.48 8.15 5.68
C ASN A 217 -2.83 8.47 7.15
N VAL A 218 -2.27 9.57 7.66
CA VAL A 218 -2.55 10.11 8.99
C VAL A 218 -2.70 11.63 8.94
N PRO A 219 -3.48 12.23 9.85
CA PRO A 219 -3.62 13.68 9.92
C PRO A 219 -2.36 14.37 10.45
N ASN A 220 -2.36 15.70 10.38
CA ASN A 220 -1.36 16.60 10.98
C ASN A 220 0.04 16.40 10.39
N VAL A 221 0.11 16.33 9.06
CA VAL A 221 1.37 16.16 8.32
C VAL A 221 1.71 17.45 7.60
N THR A 222 2.93 17.92 7.79
CA THR A 222 3.48 19.04 7.03
C THR A 222 4.65 18.55 6.19
N LEU A 223 4.55 18.66 4.87
CA LEU A 223 5.67 18.51 3.95
C LEU A 223 6.24 19.90 3.71
N LYS A 224 7.55 20.09 3.91
CA LYS A 224 8.17 21.41 3.81
C LYS A 224 9.49 21.41 3.03
N GLY A 225 9.55 22.18 1.95
CA GLY A 225 10.79 22.44 1.20
C GLY A 225 11.38 21.18 0.55
N LEU A 226 10.53 20.26 0.08
CA LEU A 226 10.95 18.95 -0.42
C LEU A 226 10.32 18.63 -1.78
N THR A 227 10.87 17.62 -2.44
CA THR A 227 10.40 17.07 -3.71
C THR A 227 9.90 15.64 -3.55
N VAL A 228 8.74 15.34 -4.13
CA VAL A 228 8.24 13.98 -4.34
C VAL A 228 8.38 13.63 -5.82
N THR A 229 9.28 12.71 -6.17
CA THR A 229 9.49 12.25 -7.56
C THR A 229 8.49 11.15 -7.93
N GLY A 230 7.20 11.50 -7.91
CA GLY A 230 6.10 10.59 -8.19
C GLY A 230 4.76 11.20 -7.83
N ASP A 231 3.76 10.35 -7.66
CA ASP A 231 2.46 10.76 -7.15
C ASP A 231 2.53 11.01 -5.63
N LEU A 232 1.87 12.07 -5.18
CA LEU A 232 1.55 12.30 -3.77
C LEU A 232 0.10 11.87 -3.52
N ILE A 233 -0.10 10.90 -2.64
CA ILE A 233 -1.42 10.37 -2.29
C ILE A 233 -1.75 10.77 -0.85
N ILE A 234 -2.83 11.53 -0.69
CA ILE A 234 -3.42 11.89 0.61
C ILE A 234 -4.59 10.92 0.84
N GLY A 235 -4.32 9.86 1.60
CA GLY A 235 -5.24 8.75 1.86
C GLY A 235 -6.36 9.08 2.84
N ASP A 236 -7.38 8.23 2.84
CA ASP A 236 -8.58 8.34 3.68
C ASP A 236 -8.28 8.50 5.18
N GLY A 237 -7.14 7.98 5.66
CA GLY A 237 -6.76 8.02 7.07
C GLY A 237 -6.41 9.40 7.62
N VAL A 238 -6.23 10.40 6.73
CA VAL A 238 -6.20 11.82 7.12
C VAL A 238 -7.53 12.24 7.78
N GLY A 239 -8.66 11.65 7.36
CA GLY A 239 -9.98 12.01 7.88
C GLY A 239 -10.23 13.51 7.72
N ASP A 240 -10.72 14.17 8.78
CA ASP A 240 -10.92 15.63 8.81
C ASP A 240 -9.66 16.42 9.21
N GLY A 241 -8.52 15.75 9.38
CA GLY A 241 -7.28 16.40 9.79
C GLY A 241 -6.54 17.10 8.66
N GLU A 242 -5.47 17.79 9.04
CA GLU A 242 -4.76 18.72 8.16
C GLU A 242 -3.54 18.08 7.48
N VAL A 243 -3.33 18.43 6.21
CA VAL A 243 -2.07 18.22 5.50
C VAL A 243 -1.62 19.56 4.90
N ILE A 244 -0.41 19.97 5.23
CA ILE A 244 0.20 21.21 4.73
C ILE A 244 1.32 20.85 3.76
N LEU A 245 1.27 21.44 2.56
CA LEU A 245 2.34 21.41 1.56
C LEU A 245 2.94 22.82 1.48
N ASP A 246 4.15 23.00 2.01
CA ASP A 246 4.86 24.28 2.11
C ASP A 246 6.16 24.25 1.30
N ASP A 247 6.21 24.95 0.17
CA ASP A 247 7.29 24.87 -0.82
C ASP A 247 7.60 23.41 -1.27
N VAL A 248 6.57 22.65 -1.63
CA VAL A 248 6.66 21.24 -2.04
C VAL A 248 6.52 21.09 -3.54
N THR A 249 7.45 20.38 -4.18
CA THR A 249 7.32 20.01 -5.60
C THR A 249 6.87 18.56 -5.73
N VAL A 250 5.81 18.30 -6.48
CA VAL A 250 5.36 16.95 -6.85
C VAL A 250 5.48 16.78 -8.36
N THR A 251 6.29 15.82 -8.82
CA THR A 251 6.51 15.63 -10.27
C THR A 251 5.42 14.81 -10.95
N GLY A 252 4.63 14.05 -10.16
CA GLY A 252 3.48 13.27 -10.61
C GLY A 252 2.16 13.95 -10.26
N ARG A 253 1.16 13.13 -9.92
CA ARG A 253 -0.19 13.58 -9.57
C ARG A 253 -0.31 13.80 -8.07
N VAL A 254 -1.17 14.74 -7.68
CA VAL A 254 -1.67 14.80 -6.30
C VAL A 254 -3.05 14.15 -6.26
N LEU A 255 -3.16 13.01 -5.59
CA LEU A 255 -4.42 12.29 -5.37
C LEU A 255 -4.92 12.56 -3.95
N VAL A 256 -6.03 13.27 -3.83
CA VAL A 256 -6.66 13.56 -2.53
C VAL A 256 -7.88 12.66 -2.34
N ARG A 257 -7.89 11.89 -1.25
CA ARG A 257 -9.03 11.06 -0.84
C ARG A 257 -9.46 11.32 0.60
N GLY A 258 -8.52 11.62 1.49
CA GLY A 258 -8.78 12.14 2.82
C GLY A 258 -8.56 13.65 2.89
N GLY A 259 -8.97 14.24 4.01
CA GLY A 259 -9.00 15.68 4.24
C GLY A 259 -10.44 16.17 4.41
N GLY A 260 -10.65 16.96 5.46
CA GLY A 260 -11.89 17.68 5.70
C GLY A 260 -11.98 18.96 4.85
N GLU A 261 -13.04 19.74 5.06
CA GLU A 261 -13.22 21.01 4.38
C GLU A 261 -12.03 21.95 4.70
N ASN A 262 -11.34 22.44 3.67
CA ASN A 262 -10.16 23.31 3.78
C ASN A 262 -8.97 22.72 4.58
N SER A 263 -8.87 21.40 4.69
CA SER A 263 -7.81 20.75 5.49
C SER A 263 -6.53 20.45 4.70
N ILE A 264 -6.55 20.58 3.37
CA ILE A 264 -5.36 20.47 2.53
C ILE A 264 -4.89 21.88 2.18
N LYS A 265 -3.77 22.31 2.76
CA LYS A 265 -3.23 23.66 2.59
C LYS A 265 -2.00 23.60 1.70
N ILE A 266 -2.08 24.24 0.54
CA ILE A 266 -0.96 24.41 -0.38
C ILE A 266 -0.48 25.85 -0.25
N ILE A 267 0.74 26.03 0.23
CA ILE A 267 1.33 27.34 0.51
C ILE A 267 2.75 27.43 -0.06
N GLY A 268 3.28 28.65 -0.15
CA GLY A 268 4.59 28.91 -0.75
C GLY A 268 4.55 28.77 -2.29
N ASN A 269 5.64 28.29 -2.87
CA ASN A 269 5.79 28.01 -4.29
C ASN A 269 5.39 26.57 -4.67
N SER A 270 4.50 25.96 -3.90
CA SER A 270 3.98 24.59 -4.11
C SER A 270 3.00 24.49 -5.28
#